data_AF-A0A1I8G1N7-F1
#
_entry.id   AF-A0A1I8G1N7-F1
#
_cell.length_a   1.000
_cell.length_b   1.000
_cell.length_c   1.000
_cell.angle_alpha   90.00
_cell.angle_beta   90.00
_cell.angle_gamma   90.00
#
_symmetry.space_group_name_H-M   'P 1'
#
loop_
_entity.id
_entity.type
_entity.pdbx_description
1 polymer ?
#
loop_
_entity_poly.entity_id
_entity_poly.type
_entity_poly.pdbx_seq_one_letter_code
_entity_poly.pdbx_strand_id
1 'polypeptide(L)'
;MGGSGPLTFLIEFVCPRLERHLSRDKTAAEQQHRLAPRQEPQVLQVSVAVALAQLLAKLPRRLRDQRLPKLVYRLAEFLRSREHAVRKEAGATLVRVVQLLGNDYLGFVARELSLLLARGYTRHVLAHTLHSLLRHCQAAGMPTGCLDGETLDRLCRIYMDELLGDLSKEKEVEALTRKLPEAQRTHAYSVMHRLGSMVGPTGLAQLTNILANQCSAVRSLAALKKLERLCGQLERADSLPGNSGLTDEQLLTAAHLLCRRAGDEQNGDNNSKDKLLVASGIEPAAEHRSVGIRGPDCRLLDPEPARSETRPAQLGSYQVLLRFGLRLLYAVLRNASSKSDSESGKNKNCSPISRRMLDPFVPILLS
;
A
#
# COMPACT_ATOMS: atom_id res chain seq x y z
N MET A 1 7.34 32.36 44.33
CA MET A 1 6.22 31.41 44.14
C MET A 1 5.70 31.56 42.71
N GLY A 2 6.32 30.86 41.76
CA GLY A 2 5.95 30.96 40.34
C GLY A 2 4.87 29.94 40.02
N GLY A 3 3.70 30.41 39.57
CA GLY A 3 2.54 29.58 39.28
C GLY A 3 2.85 28.50 38.23
N SER A 4 2.98 27.25 38.68
CA SER A 4 2.86 26.08 37.82
C SER A 4 1.42 26.02 37.33
N GLY A 5 1.18 26.47 36.10
CA GLY A 5 -0.15 26.46 35.49
C GLY A 5 -0.71 25.03 35.37
N PRO A 6 -2.03 24.89 35.15
CA PRO A 6 -2.68 23.57 35.01
C PRO A 6 -2.04 22.71 33.92
N LEU A 7 -1.47 23.31 32.87
CA LEU A 7 -0.72 22.60 31.83
C LEU A 7 0.58 21.98 32.36
N THR A 8 1.35 22.71 33.18
CA THR A 8 2.61 22.22 33.76
C THR A 8 2.35 21.03 34.68
N PHE A 9 1.29 21.09 35.50
CA PHE A 9 0.86 19.96 36.32
C PHE A 9 0.48 18.72 35.48
N LEU A 10 -0.29 18.90 34.40
CA LEU A 10 -0.66 17.79 33.52
C LEU A 10 0.57 17.14 32.87
N ILE A 11 1.55 17.96 32.44
CA ILE A 11 2.75 17.49 31.73
C ILE A 11 3.77 16.83 32.66
N GLU A 12 4.01 17.42 33.83
CA GLU A 12 5.06 16.96 34.75
C GLU A 12 4.57 15.88 35.70
N PHE A 13 3.26 15.84 36.01
CA PHE A 13 2.73 14.95 37.03
C PHE A 13 1.78 13.89 36.48
N VAL A 14 0.80 14.28 35.65
CA VAL A 14 -0.24 13.34 35.19
C VAL A 14 0.25 12.48 34.03
N CYS A 15 0.80 13.07 32.97
CA CYS A 15 1.32 12.33 31.81
C CYS A 15 2.36 11.28 32.21
N PRO A 16 3.39 11.58 33.04
CA PRO A 16 4.38 10.58 33.42
C PRO A 16 3.80 9.47 34.29
N ARG A 17 2.79 9.76 35.12
CA ARG A 17 2.10 8.73 35.91
C ARG A 17 1.27 7.80 35.04
N LEU A 18 0.55 8.32 34.05
CA LEU A 18 -0.20 7.51 33.08
C LEU A 18 0.76 6.70 32.20
N GLU A 19 1.83 7.31 31.70
CA GLU A 19 2.89 6.64 30.96
C GLU A 19 3.51 5.51 31.80
N ARG A 20 3.76 5.70 33.10
CA ARG A 20 4.25 4.63 34.00
C ARG A 20 3.26 3.49 34.18
N HIS A 21 1.95 3.76 34.25
CA HIS A 21 0.93 2.72 34.34
C HIS A 21 0.80 1.91 33.04
N LEU A 22 1.00 2.58 31.89
CA LEU A 22 1.14 1.93 30.58
C LEU A 22 2.43 1.12 30.44
N SER A 23 3.49 1.57 31.12
CA SER A 23 4.85 0.98 31.09
C SER A 23 5.06 -0.11 32.14
N ARG A 24 4.09 -0.40 33.01
CA ARG A 24 4.27 -1.34 34.11
C ARG A 24 4.37 -2.75 33.53
N ASP A 25 5.61 -3.22 33.45
CA ASP A 25 5.99 -4.48 32.84
C ASP A 25 5.41 -5.71 33.55
N LYS A 26 5.26 -6.77 32.76
CA LYS A 26 4.81 -8.12 33.12
C LYS A 26 5.51 -8.73 34.34
N THR A 27 6.73 -8.29 34.65
CA THR A 27 7.55 -8.85 35.75
C THR A 27 6.99 -8.59 37.15
N ALA A 28 6.31 -7.46 37.37
CA ALA A 28 5.63 -7.18 38.64
C ALA A 28 4.24 -7.84 38.72
N ALA A 29 3.58 -8.02 37.57
CA ALA A 29 2.29 -8.70 37.50
C ALA A 29 2.44 -10.21 37.74
N GLU A 30 3.48 -10.87 37.21
CA GLU A 30 3.81 -12.30 37.44
C GLU A 30 3.98 -12.65 38.91
N GLN A 31 4.56 -11.76 39.72
CA GLN A 31 4.67 -11.97 41.17
C GLN A 31 3.33 -11.80 41.91
N GLN A 32 2.37 -11.06 41.34
CA GLN A 32 1.05 -10.78 41.94
C GLN A 32 -0.06 -11.72 41.43
N HIS A 33 0.23 -12.56 40.42
CA HIS A 33 -0.72 -13.48 39.77
C HIS A 33 -1.25 -14.62 40.67
N ARG A 34 -0.83 -14.72 41.94
CA ARG A 34 -1.25 -15.79 42.87
C ARG A 34 -2.51 -15.49 43.69
N LEU A 35 -3.03 -14.25 43.78
CA LEU A 35 -3.91 -13.88 44.91
C LEU A 35 -5.26 -13.22 44.60
N ALA A 36 -5.69 -12.99 43.35
CA ALA A 36 -7.03 -12.43 43.12
C ALA A 36 -7.66 -12.82 41.77
N PRO A 37 -8.97 -13.12 41.71
CA PRO A 37 -9.69 -13.21 40.46
C PRO A 37 -10.21 -11.82 40.10
N ARG A 38 -9.62 -11.08 39.14
CA ARG A 38 -10.26 -9.91 38.50
C ARG A 38 -9.43 -9.27 37.38
N GLN A 39 -10.13 -8.93 36.29
CA GLN A 39 -9.81 -8.08 35.13
C GLN A 39 -8.38 -8.16 34.59
N GLU A 40 -8.26 -8.65 33.34
CA GLU A 40 -6.99 -8.75 32.64
C GLU A 40 -6.25 -7.40 32.65
N PRO A 41 -5.01 -7.32 33.17
CA PRO A 41 -4.25 -6.08 33.33
C PRO A 41 -4.09 -5.30 32.01
N GLN A 42 -4.23 -6.00 30.89
CA GLN A 42 -4.15 -5.47 29.54
C GLN A 42 -5.38 -4.59 29.18
N VAL A 43 -6.60 -4.93 29.62
CA VAL A 43 -7.81 -4.11 29.38
C VAL A 43 -7.73 -2.76 30.11
N LEU A 44 -7.16 -2.76 31.31
CA LEU A 44 -6.89 -1.54 32.07
C LEU A 44 -5.82 -0.67 31.38
N GLN A 45 -4.75 -1.28 30.87
CA GLN A 45 -3.70 -0.55 30.14
C GLN A 45 -4.21 0.11 28.85
N VAL A 46 -5.12 -0.55 28.15
CA VAL A 46 -5.78 -0.02 26.95
C VAL A 46 -6.65 1.19 27.30
N SER A 47 -7.45 1.10 28.37
CA SER A 47 -8.28 2.21 28.86
C SER A 47 -7.43 3.43 29.25
N VAL A 48 -6.25 3.19 29.85
CA VAL A 48 -5.26 4.23 30.17
C VAL A 48 -4.64 4.83 28.90
N ALA A 49 -4.40 4.04 27.85
CA ALA A 49 -3.91 4.55 26.57
C ALA A 49 -4.90 5.53 25.93
N VAL A 50 -6.21 5.21 25.97
CA VAL A 50 -7.27 6.11 25.48
C VAL A 50 -7.33 7.38 26.33
N ALA A 51 -7.27 7.28 27.65
CA ALA A 51 -7.27 8.44 28.54
C ALA A 51 -6.06 9.36 28.29
N LEU A 52 -4.87 8.77 28.09
CA LEU A 52 -3.67 9.51 27.72
C LEU A 52 -3.83 10.18 26.35
N ALA A 53 -4.40 9.50 25.36
CA ALA A 53 -4.68 10.09 24.05
C ALA A 53 -5.66 11.27 24.12
N GLN A 54 -6.72 11.16 24.92
CA GLN A 54 -7.66 12.26 25.17
C GLN A 54 -6.97 13.46 25.80
N LEU A 55 -6.08 13.23 26.78
CA LEU A 55 -5.29 14.27 27.41
C LEU A 55 -4.35 14.94 26.39
N LEU A 56 -3.64 14.14 25.58
CA LEU A 56 -2.77 14.62 24.50
C LEU A 56 -3.53 15.45 23.46
N ALA A 57 -4.78 15.07 23.14
CA ALA A 57 -5.65 15.81 22.23
C ALA A 57 -6.06 17.20 22.76
N LYS A 58 -5.98 17.45 24.07
CA LYS A 58 -6.24 18.76 24.69
C LYS A 58 -4.97 19.59 24.91
N LEU A 59 -3.80 18.98 24.79
CA LEU A 59 -2.51 19.67 24.92
C LEU A 59 -2.14 20.45 23.64
N PRO A 60 -1.36 21.54 23.76
CA PRO A 60 -0.78 22.25 22.62
C PRO A 60 0.03 21.32 21.71
N ARG A 61 -0.02 21.56 20.39
CA ARG A 61 0.62 20.70 19.37
C ARG A 61 2.08 20.35 19.71
N ARG A 62 2.89 21.34 20.07
CA ARG A 62 4.31 21.15 20.44
C ARG A 62 4.52 20.06 21.50
N LEU A 63 3.69 20.03 22.53
CA LEU A 63 3.82 19.09 23.65
C LEU A 63 3.24 17.72 23.31
N ARG A 64 2.15 17.71 22.54
CA ARG A 64 1.56 16.50 21.99
C ARG A 64 2.55 15.74 21.12
N ASP A 65 3.22 16.44 20.20
CA ASP A 65 4.15 15.84 19.23
C ASP A 65 5.40 15.25 19.91
N GLN A 66 5.82 15.79 21.06
CA GLN A 66 6.92 15.23 21.86
C GLN A 66 6.55 13.93 22.59
N ARG A 67 5.27 13.74 22.92
CA ARG A 67 4.78 12.64 23.75
C ARG A 67 4.12 11.53 22.94
N LEU A 68 3.57 11.87 21.77
CA LEU A 68 2.91 10.93 20.88
C LEU A 68 3.78 9.73 20.47
N PRO A 69 5.08 9.89 20.14
CA PRO A 69 5.94 8.74 19.82
C PRO A 69 5.96 7.69 20.94
N LYS A 70 5.96 8.11 22.21
CA LYS A 70 5.95 7.20 23.36
C LYS A 70 4.64 6.42 23.45
N LEU A 71 3.51 7.08 23.23
CA LEU A 71 2.20 6.42 23.23
C LEU A 71 2.10 5.39 22.09
N VAL A 72 2.53 5.77 20.88
CA VAL A 72 2.52 4.86 19.72
C VAL A 72 3.46 3.67 19.94
N TYR A 73 4.64 3.90 20.52
CA TYR A 73 5.55 2.83 20.90
C TYR A 73 4.91 1.81 21.85
N ARG A 74 4.24 2.28 22.92
CA ARG A 74 3.54 1.39 23.86
C ARG A 74 2.41 0.60 23.20
N LEU A 75 1.61 1.24 22.34
CA LEU A 75 0.58 0.54 21.59
C LEU A 75 1.17 -0.49 20.61
N ALA A 76 2.30 -0.18 19.98
CA ALA A 76 3.01 -1.12 19.13
C ALA A 76 3.56 -2.32 19.92
N GLU A 77 3.98 -2.15 21.17
CA GLU A 77 4.34 -3.28 22.04
C GLU A 77 3.16 -4.21 22.30
N PHE A 78 1.96 -3.67 22.54
CA PHE A 78 0.74 -4.49 22.66
C PHE A 78 0.39 -5.20 21.36
N LEU A 79 0.58 -4.54 20.21
CA LEU A 79 0.41 -5.17 18.90
C LEU A 79 1.42 -6.30 18.61
N ARG A 80 2.57 -6.32 19.30
CA ARG A 80 3.55 -7.42 19.25
C ARG A 80 3.21 -8.58 20.21
N SER A 81 2.11 -8.51 20.95
CA SER A 81 1.67 -9.59 21.82
C SER A 81 1.27 -10.83 21.01
N ARG A 82 1.55 -12.02 21.55
CA ARG A 82 1.11 -13.30 20.94
C ARG A 82 -0.40 -13.50 21.08
N GLU A 83 -1.01 -12.90 22.08
CA GLU A 83 -2.45 -12.96 22.34
C GLU A 83 -3.24 -12.12 21.32
N HIS A 84 -4.12 -12.77 20.56
CA HIS A 84 -4.94 -12.09 19.55
C HIS A 84 -5.90 -11.07 20.19
N ALA A 85 -6.47 -11.37 21.36
CA ALA A 85 -7.36 -10.45 22.07
C ALA A 85 -6.68 -9.12 22.37
N VAL A 86 -5.42 -9.17 22.84
CA VAL A 86 -4.59 -7.98 23.12
C VAL A 86 -4.33 -7.18 21.85
N ARG A 87 -3.95 -7.84 20.75
CA ARG A 87 -3.67 -7.16 19.49
C ARG A 87 -4.92 -6.46 18.94
N LYS A 88 -6.06 -7.15 18.98
CA LYS A 88 -7.35 -6.60 18.53
C LYS A 88 -7.72 -5.34 19.31
N GLU A 89 -7.59 -5.41 20.63
CA GLU A 89 -7.91 -4.29 21.52
C GLU A 89 -6.93 -3.11 21.36
N ALA A 90 -5.63 -3.40 21.23
CA ALA A 90 -4.62 -2.39 20.95
C ALA A 90 -4.84 -1.69 19.60
N GLY A 91 -5.22 -2.46 18.56
CA GLY A 91 -5.57 -1.91 17.25
C GLY A 91 -6.81 -1.03 17.29
N ALA A 92 -7.86 -1.45 17.99
CA ALA A 92 -9.07 -0.65 18.20
C ALA A 92 -8.78 0.65 18.95
N THR A 93 -7.91 0.58 19.96
CA THR A 93 -7.47 1.76 20.70
C THR A 93 -6.64 2.70 19.85
N LEU A 94 -5.73 2.19 19.02
CA LEU A 94 -4.96 3.02 18.11
C LEU A 94 -5.85 3.78 17.13
N VAL A 95 -6.91 3.14 16.62
CA VAL A 95 -7.96 3.81 15.83
C VAL A 95 -8.60 4.94 16.62
N ARG A 96 -8.98 4.69 17.88
CA ARG A 96 -9.57 5.71 18.76
C ARG A 96 -8.61 6.87 19.02
N VAL A 97 -7.32 6.59 19.21
CA VAL A 97 -6.27 7.61 19.37
C VAL A 97 -6.19 8.49 18.13
N VAL A 98 -6.12 7.91 16.93
CA VAL A 98 -6.08 8.70 15.68
C VAL A 98 -7.35 9.52 15.48
N GLN A 99 -8.53 8.97 15.82
CA GLN A 99 -9.80 9.72 15.79
C GLN A 99 -9.78 10.96 16.70
N LEU A 100 -9.15 10.86 17.88
CA LEU A 100 -9.06 11.97 18.84
C LEU A 100 -8.04 13.03 18.44
N LEU A 101 -6.94 12.63 17.79
CA LEU A 101 -5.87 13.54 17.39
C LEU A 101 -6.13 14.23 16.05
N GLY A 102 -6.85 13.55 15.15
CA GLY A 102 -7.16 14.00 13.79
C GLY A 102 -6.39 13.21 12.71
N ASN A 103 -6.91 13.28 11.48
CA ASN A 103 -6.38 12.54 10.33
C ASN A 103 -4.94 12.91 9.97
N ASP A 104 -4.49 14.13 10.28
CA ASP A 104 -3.11 14.60 10.07
C ASP A 104 -2.06 13.70 10.73
N TYR A 105 -2.42 13.03 11.83
CA TYR A 105 -1.52 12.14 12.55
C TYR A 105 -1.40 10.74 11.94
N LEU A 106 -2.22 10.39 10.94
CA LEU A 106 -2.17 9.07 10.30
C LEU A 106 -0.80 8.79 9.68
N GLY A 107 -0.21 9.77 9.00
CA GLY A 107 1.12 9.63 8.39
C GLY A 107 2.20 9.36 9.41
N PHE A 108 2.17 10.08 10.54
CA PHE A 108 3.08 9.86 11.67
C PHE A 108 2.92 8.43 12.23
N VAL A 109 1.69 8.03 12.57
CA VAL A 109 1.41 6.70 13.15
C VAL A 109 1.81 5.59 12.17
N ALA A 110 1.50 5.75 10.87
CA ALA A 110 1.86 4.77 9.86
C ALA A 110 3.39 4.61 9.74
N ARG A 111 4.13 5.71 9.81
CA ARG A 111 5.60 5.69 9.81
C ARG A 111 6.14 4.94 11.03
N GLU A 112 5.74 5.33 12.23
CA GLU A 112 6.23 4.72 13.48
C GLU A 112 5.89 3.22 13.54
N LEU A 113 4.65 2.84 13.22
CA LEU A 113 4.26 1.43 13.18
C LEU A 113 5.08 0.63 12.17
N SER A 114 5.38 1.20 11.00
CA SER A 114 6.17 0.52 9.98
C SER A 114 7.61 0.26 10.42
N LEU A 115 8.18 1.13 11.26
CA LEU A 115 9.50 0.93 11.87
C LEU A 115 9.46 -0.13 12.97
N LEU A 116 8.38 -0.15 13.77
CA LEU A 116 8.24 -1.03 14.93
C LEU A 116 7.76 -2.45 14.57
N LEU A 117 6.93 -2.63 13.55
CA LEU A 117 6.34 -3.92 13.17
C LEU A 117 6.93 -4.48 11.85
N ALA A 118 8.23 -4.33 11.66
CA ALA A 118 8.90 -4.62 10.39
C ALA A 118 9.29 -6.10 10.15
N ARG A 119 9.08 -7.01 11.12
CA ARG A 119 9.70 -8.36 11.06
C ARG A 119 8.73 -9.51 11.36
N GLY A 120 8.85 -10.59 10.59
CA GLY A 120 8.10 -11.83 10.77
C GLY A 120 6.58 -11.61 10.76
N TYR A 121 5.88 -12.29 11.66
CA TYR A 121 4.41 -12.25 11.74
C TYR A 121 3.83 -10.85 12.01
N THR A 122 4.62 -9.95 12.63
CA THR A 122 4.17 -8.59 12.96
C THR A 122 3.94 -7.74 11.71
N ARG A 123 4.50 -8.12 10.55
CA ARG A 123 4.20 -7.47 9.26
C ARG A 123 2.74 -7.67 8.83
N HIS A 124 2.14 -8.82 9.14
CA HIS A 124 0.70 -9.06 8.89
C HIS A 124 -0.17 -8.23 9.84
N VAL A 125 0.24 -8.13 11.11
CA VAL A 125 -0.42 -7.28 12.11
C VAL A 125 -0.38 -5.81 11.69
N LEU A 126 0.76 -5.33 11.18
CA LEU A 126 0.92 -4.00 10.61
C LEU A 126 -0.07 -3.74 9.48
N ALA A 127 -0.09 -4.61 8.46
CA ALA A 127 -0.99 -4.47 7.31
C ALA A 127 -2.47 -4.44 7.72
N HIS A 128 -2.86 -5.30 8.68
CA HIS A 128 -4.22 -5.33 9.22
C HIS A 128 -4.58 -4.06 10.01
N THR A 129 -3.65 -3.56 10.83
CA THR A 129 -3.86 -2.37 11.67
C THR A 129 -3.96 -1.12 10.81
N LEU A 130 -3.06 -0.95 9.83
CA LEU A 130 -3.09 0.17 8.89
C LEU A 130 -4.36 0.16 8.04
N HIS A 131 -4.84 -1.02 7.63
CA HIS A 131 -6.10 -1.15 6.90
C HIS A 131 -7.27 -0.62 7.74
N SER A 132 -7.32 -1.00 9.01
CA SER A 132 -8.34 -0.54 9.95
C SER A 132 -8.25 0.97 10.16
N LEU A 133 -7.05 1.54 10.32
CA LEU A 133 -6.84 2.98 10.46
C LEU A 133 -7.31 3.75 9.22
N LEU A 134 -6.87 3.34 8.03
CA LEU A 134 -7.26 3.97 6.75
C LEU A 134 -8.77 3.95 6.55
N ARG A 135 -9.42 2.83 6.88
CA ARG A 135 -10.87 2.70 6.78
C ARG A 135 -11.60 3.73 7.65
N HIS A 136 -11.14 3.92 8.88
CA HIS A 136 -11.74 4.89 9.79
C HIS A 136 -11.43 6.33 9.38
N CYS A 137 -10.21 6.64 8.93
CA CYS A 137 -9.85 7.98 8.48
C CYS A 137 -10.65 8.39 7.23
N GLN A 138 -10.86 7.49 6.28
CA GLN A 138 -11.75 7.77 5.15
C GLN A 138 -13.19 8.01 5.61
N ALA A 139 -13.72 7.18 6.51
CA ALA A 139 -15.07 7.35 7.03
C ALA A 139 -15.25 8.68 7.81
N ALA A 140 -14.16 9.21 8.38
CA ALA A 140 -14.12 10.51 9.03
C ALA A 140 -13.97 11.70 8.07
N GLY A 141 -14.06 11.48 6.74
CA GLY A 141 -14.00 12.56 5.75
C GLY A 141 -12.61 13.16 5.55
N MET A 142 -11.57 12.32 5.55
CA MET A 142 -10.20 12.78 5.28
C MET A 142 -10.11 13.49 3.91
N PRO A 143 -9.44 14.66 3.83
CA PRO A 143 -9.29 15.38 2.58
C PRO A 143 -8.46 14.58 1.56
N THR A 144 -8.74 14.81 0.29
CA THR A 144 -7.95 14.26 -0.81
C THR A 144 -6.54 14.86 -0.80
N GLY A 145 -5.53 14.05 -1.09
CA GLY A 145 -4.12 14.49 -1.15
C GLY A 145 -3.39 14.50 0.20
N CYS A 146 -4.09 14.30 1.33
CA CYS A 146 -3.44 14.31 2.66
C CYS A 146 -2.42 13.18 2.87
N LEU A 147 -2.48 12.11 2.08
CA LEU A 147 -1.54 11.00 2.17
C LEU A 147 -0.40 11.07 1.17
N ASP A 148 -0.44 12.01 0.21
CA ASP A 148 0.53 12.11 -0.87
C ASP A 148 1.96 12.29 -0.31
N GLY A 149 2.95 11.83 -1.08
CA GLY A 149 4.35 11.84 -0.66
C GLY A 149 4.75 10.58 0.10
N GLU A 150 5.47 10.74 1.22
CA GLU A 150 6.11 9.61 1.92
C GLU A 150 5.11 8.62 2.52
N THR A 151 3.95 9.11 2.99
CA THR A 151 2.93 8.26 3.63
C THR A 151 2.32 7.30 2.60
N LEU A 152 1.92 7.81 1.43
CA LEU A 152 1.40 7.00 0.34
C LEU A 152 2.44 5.97 -0.13
N ASP A 153 3.69 6.39 -0.37
CA ASP A 153 4.76 5.48 -0.78
C ASP A 153 4.94 4.33 0.22
N ARG A 154 4.89 4.64 1.52
CA ARG A 154 5.01 3.64 2.60
C ARG A 154 3.84 2.66 2.58
N LEU A 155 2.61 3.17 2.48
CA LEU A 155 1.41 2.34 2.40
C LEU A 155 1.46 1.44 1.17
N CYS A 156 1.77 2.01 0.00
CA CYS A 156 1.88 1.26 -1.24
C CYS A 156 2.96 0.19 -1.17
N ARG A 157 4.14 0.45 -0.58
CA ARG A 157 5.18 -0.58 -0.39
C ARG A 157 4.68 -1.77 0.43
N ILE A 158 4.00 -1.52 1.56
CA ILE A 158 3.47 -2.58 2.43
C ILE A 158 2.42 -3.42 1.68
N TYR A 159 1.48 -2.76 1.00
CA TYR A 159 0.39 -3.46 0.33
C TYR A 159 0.80 -4.09 -1.00
N MET A 160 1.84 -3.59 -1.67
CA MET A 160 2.44 -4.28 -2.81
C MET A 160 3.22 -5.51 -2.36
N ASP A 161 3.94 -5.46 -1.24
CA ASP A 161 4.58 -6.65 -0.64
C ASP A 161 3.54 -7.71 -0.22
N GLU A 162 2.37 -7.28 0.29
CA GLU A 162 1.24 -8.17 0.61
C GLU A 162 0.65 -8.86 -0.65
N LEU A 163 0.78 -8.28 -1.84
CA LEU A 163 0.24 -8.83 -3.09
C LEU A 163 1.26 -9.62 -3.91
N LEU A 164 2.45 -9.06 -4.09
CA LEU A 164 3.43 -9.55 -5.06
C LEU A 164 4.77 -9.91 -4.42
N GLY A 165 4.96 -9.57 -3.15
CA GLY A 165 6.22 -9.78 -2.43
C GLY A 165 6.19 -10.97 -1.47
N ASP A 166 7.02 -10.90 -0.44
CA ASP A 166 7.26 -12.01 0.47
C ASP A 166 6.08 -12.21 1.44
N LEU A 167 5.39 -11.12 1.82
CA LEU A 167 4.15 -11.24 2.60
C LEU A 167 3.10 -12.06 1.86
N SER A 168 3.01 -11.94 0.53
CA SER A 168 2.08 -12.75 -0.25
C SER A 168 2.41 -14.24 -0.16
N LYS A 169 3.69 -14.62 -0.21
CA LYS A 169 4.13 -16.03 -0.14
C LYS A 169 3.82 -16.62 1.24
N GLU A 170 4.05 -15.84 2.30
CA GLU A 170 3.71 -16.26 3.67
C GLU A 170 2.20 -16.55 3.83
N LYS A 171 1.33 -15.79 3.16
CA LYS A 171 -0.13 -16.00 3.21
C LYS A 171 -0.60 -17.23 2.45
N GLU A 172 0.19 -17.74 1.51
CA GLU A 172 -0.11 -18.99 0.81
C GLU A 172 0.17 -20.23 1.68
N VAL A 173 0.91 -20.06 2.79
CA VAL A 173 1.16 -21.12 3.76
C VAL A 173 0.00 -21.24 4.75
N GLU A 174 -0.85 -22.26 4.56
CA GLU A 174 -2.03 -22.50 5.41
C GLU A 174 -1.71 -22.62 6.91
N ALA A 175 -0.54 -23.18 7.25
CA ALA A 175 -0.13 -23.31 8.65
C ALA A 175 0.07 -21.96 9.36
N LEU A 176 0.43 -20.91 8.60
CA LEU A 176 0.56 -19.55 9.12
C LEU A 176 -0.80 -18.86 9.24
N THR A 177 -1.67 -19.02 8.25
CA THR A 177 -3.00 -18.38 8.24
C THR A 177 -3.93 -18.98 9.31
N ARG A 178 -3.79 -20.26 9.65
CA ARG A 178 -4.55 -20.88 10.77
C ARG A 178 -4.17 -20.31 12.14
N LYS A 179 -2.90 -19.95 12.35
CA LYS A 179 -2.39 -19.43 13.64
C LYS A 179 -2.58 -17.92 13.79
N LEU A 180 -2.58 -17.18 12.69
CA LEU A 180 -2.65 -15.73 12.70
C LEU A 180 -3.87 -15.23 11.90
N PRO A 181 -4.97 -14.82 12.55
CA PRO A 181 -6.16 -14.36 11.85
C PRO A 181 -5.90 -13.14 10.95
N GLU A 182 -4.92 -12.30 11.31
CA GLU A 182 -4.50 -11.15 10.51
C GLU A 182 -3.84 -11.53 9.17
N ALA A 183 -3.30 -12.75 9.05
CA ALA A 183 -2.73 -13.26 7.80
C ALA A 183 -3.79 -13.87 6.85
N GLN A 184 -4.99 -14.16 7.34
CA GLN A 184 -6.01 -14.89 6.55
C GLN A 184 -6.59 -14.06 5.40
N ARG A 185 -6.68 -12.74 5.58
CA ARG A 185 -7.29 -11.84 4.58
C ARG A 185 -6.22 -11.00 3.91
N THR A 186 -6.32 -10.85 2.60
CA THR A 186 -5.49 -9.93 1.82
C THR A 186 -6.17 -8.55 1.80
N HIS A 187 -5.60 -7.59 2.53
CA HIS A 187 -6.19 -6.26 2.67
C HIS A 187 -5.84 -5.32 1.52
N ALA A 188 -4.69 -5.53 0.87
CA ALA A 188 -4.15 -4.71 -0.19
C ALA A 188 -5.15 -4.28 -1.27
N TYR A 189 -6.03 -5.17 -1.75
CA TYR A 189 -7.05 -4.80 -2.76
C TYR A 189 -7.99 -3.71 -2.26
N SER A 190 -8.51 -3.88 -1.05
CA SER A 190 -9.45 -2.93 -0.44
C SER A 190 -8.77 -1.62 -0.06
N VAL A 191 -7.50 -1.68 0.32
CA VAL A 191 -6.72 -0.48 0.65
C VAL A 191 -6.35 0.27 -0.61
N MET A 192 -5.90 -0.40 -1.67
CA MET A 192 -5.54 0.28 -2.91
C MET A 192 -6.76 0.96 -3.55
N HIS A 193 -7.92 0.30 -3.53
CA HIS A 193 -9.20 0.91 -3.94
C HIS A 193 -9.47 2.22 -3.18
N ARG A 194 -9.30 2.18 -1.86
CA ARG A 194 -9.50 3.32 -0.95
C ARG A 194 -8.48 4.42 -1.16
N LEU A 195 -7.22 4.08 -1.38
CA LEU A 195 -6.18 5.05 -1.73
C LEU A 195 -6.55 5.76 -3.03
N GLY A 196 -7.06 5.04 -4.04
CA GLY A 196 -7.50 5.65 -5.30
C GLY A 196 -8.53 6.76 -5.15
N SER A 197 -9.45 6.68 -4.18
CA SER A 197 -10.43 7.75 -3.89
C SER A 197 -9.95 8.84 -2.94
N MET A 198 -8.71 8.75 -2.42
CA MET A 198 -8.16 9.70 -1.45
C MET A 198 -6.88 10.40 -1.94
N VAL A 199 -6.22 9.90 -2.99
CA VAL A 199 -4.99 10.52 -3.51
C VAL A 199 -5.27 11.87 -4.14
N GLY A 200 -4.30 12.77 -4.04
CA GLY A 200 -4.25 14.00 -4.82
C GLY A 200 -3.46 13.81 -6.12
N PRO A 201 -3.13 14.91 -6.82
CA PRO A 201 -2.41 14.84 -8.09
C PRO A 201 -1.01 14.26 -7.96
N THR A 202 -0.30 14.58 -6.87
CA THR A 202 1.03 14.02 -6.60
C THR A 202 0.92 12.52 -6.30
N GLY A 203 -0.08 12.14 -5.50
CA GLY A 203 -0.34 10.74 -5.18
C GLY A 203 -0.75 9.90 -6.38
N LEU A 204 -1.50 10.47 -7.33
CA LEU A 204 -1.83 9.82 -8.61
C LEU A 204 -0.55 9.46 -9.37
N ALA A 205 0.39 10.40 -9.50
CA ALA A 205 1.67 10.15 -10.17
C ALA A 205 2.53 9.10 -9.44
N GLN A 206 2.51 9.08 -8.10
CA GLN A 206 3.18 8.04 -7.31
C GLN A 206 2.55 6.67 -7.56
N LEU A 207 1.22 6.55 -7.51
CA LEU A 207 0.51 5.30 -7.77
C LEU A 207 0.80 4.75 -9.16
N THR A 208 0.74 5.59 -10.20
CA THR A 208 1.03 5.15 -11.58
C THR A 208 2.47 4.68 -11.75
N ASN A 209 3.43 5.38 -11.14
CA ASN A 209 4.83 4.96 -11.13
C ASN A 209 5.03 3.63 -10.41
N ILE A 210 4.41 3.45 -9.24
CA ILE A 210 4.51 2.19 -8.47
C ILE A 210 3.93 1.02 -9.28
N LEU A 211 2.76 1.20 -9.90
CA LEU A 211 2.16 0.15 -10.74
C LEU A 211 3.03 -0.20 -11.95
N ALA A 212 3.56 0.81 -12.65
CA ALA A 212 4.44 0.61 -13.79
C ALA A 212 5.71 -0.15 -13.40
N ASN A 213 6.38 0.26 -12.31
CA ASN A 213 7.59 -0.41 -11.82
C ASN A 213 7.34 -1.86 -11.38
N GLN A 214 6.11 -2.19 -10.97
CA GLN A 214 5.76 -3.54 -10.55
C GLN A 214 5.50 -4.45 -11.74
N CYS A 215 5.12 -3.91 -12.91
CA CYS A 215 4.93 -4.68 -14.13
C CYS A 215 6.23 -5.40 -14.56
N SER A 216 7.37 -4.72 -14.48
CA SER A 216 8.68 -5.30 -14.80
C SER A 216 9.15 -6.35 -13.79
N ALA A 217 8.57 -6.40 -12.59
CA ALA A 217 8.87 -7.39 -11.55
C ALA A 217 7.98 -8.65 -11.62
N VAL A 218 6.86 -8.63 -12.36
CA VAL A 218 5.94 -9.78 -12.46
C VAL A 218 6.60 -10.91 -13.25
N ARG A 219 6.77 -12.08 -12.62
CA ARG A 219 7.39 -13.28 -13.21
C ARG A 219 6.46 -14.49 -13.34
N SER A 220 5.27 -14.46 -12.75
CA SER A 220 4.35 -15.60 -12.73
C SER A 220 2.92 -15.22 -13.12
N LEU A 221 2.17 -16.18 -13.66
CA LEU A 221 0.76 -15.97 -14.01
C LEU A 221 -0.12 -15.69 -12.78
N ALA A 222 0.24 -16.23 -11.62
CA ALA A 222 -0.43 -15.91 -10.36
C ALA A 222 -0.21 -14.44 -9.97
N ALA A 223 1.03 -13.94 -10.05
CA ALA A 223 1.36 -12.54 -9.80
C ALA A 223 0.66 -11.61 -10.82
N LEU A 224 0.62 -12.01 -12.09
CA LEU A 224 -0.10 -11.29 -13.15
C LEU A 224 -1.59 -11.13 -12.83
N LYS A 225 -2.27 -12.22 -12.45
CA LYS A 225 -3.68 -12.18 -12.04
C LYS A 225 -3.90 -11.30 -10.81
N LYS A 226 -2.96 -11.30 -9.85
CA LYS A 226 -3.02 -10.43 -8.68
C LYS A 226 -2.90 -8.95 -9.07
N LEU A 227 -2.00 -8.61 -10.01
CA LEU A 227 -1.84 -7.27 -10.56
C LEU A 227 -3.06 -6.83 -11.38
N GLU A 228 -3.60 -7.69 -12.24
CA GLU A 228 -4.83 -7.41 -13.00
C GLU A 228 -5.99 -7.08 -12.06
N ARG A 229 -6.17 -7.88 -11.01
CA ARG A 229 -7.18 -7.63 -9.98
C ARG A 229 -6.96 -6.30 -9.26
N LEU A 230 -5.70 -5.90 -9.02
CA LEU A 230 -5.34 -4.64 -8.38
C LEU A 230 -5.72 -3.43 -9.26
N CYS A 231 -5.32 -3.44 -10.53
CA CYS A 231 -5.73 -2.44 -11.51
C CYS A 231 -7.27 -2.38 -11.61
N GLY A 232 -7.92 -3.55 -11.59
CA GLY A 232 -9.37 -3.69 -11.51
C GLY A 232 -10.03 -3.03 -10.29
N GLN A 233 -9.32 -2.88 -9.16
CA GLN A 233 -9.84 -2.15 -8.01
C GLN A 233 -9.77 -0.63 -8.18
N LEU A 234 -8.70 -0.16 -8.84
CA LEU A 234 -8.40 1.26 -9.04
C LEU A 234 -9.22 1.90 -10.15
N GLU A 235 -9.60 1.13 -11.17
CA GLU A 235 -10.44 1.57 -12.28
C GLU A 235 -11.95 1.66 -11.93
N ARG A 236 -12.37 1.15 -10.77
CA ARG A 236 -13.78 1.22 -10.34
C ARG A 236 -14.21 2.67 -10.19
N ALA A 237 -15.48 2.96 -10.53
CA ALA A 237 -16.05 4.29 -10.44
C ALA A 237 -15.82 4.97 -9.08
N ASP A 238 -15.93 4.24 -7.98
CA ASP A 238 -15.77 4.80 -6.62
C ASP A 238 -14.30 4.93 -6.15
N SER A 239 -13.33 4.72 -7.05
CA SER A 239 -11.89 4.82 -6.79
C SER A 239 -11.27 6.03 -7.50
N LEU A 240 -10.35 5.85 -8.46
CA LEU A 240 -9.70 6.95 -9.19
C LEU A 240 -10.69 7.80 -10.00
N PRO A 241 -11.63 7.23 -10.80
CA PRO A 241 -12.52 8.03 -11.63
C PRO A 241 -13.56 8.84 -10.85
N GLY A 242 -13.88 8.43 -9.62
CA GLY A 242 -14.83 9.11 -8.73
C GLY A 242 -14.14 9.98 -7.67
N ASN A 243 -12.81 10.10 -7.74
CA ASN A 243 -12.06 10.95 -6.83
C ASN A 243 -12.29 12.42 -7.17
N SER A 244 -13.00 13.13 -6.30
CA SER A 244 -13.30 14.56 -6.46
C SER A 244 -12.08 15.47 -6.35
N GLY A 245 -10.96 14.98 -5.84
CA GLY A 245 -9.69 15.71 -5.73
C GLY A 245 -8.84 15.67 -6.99
N LEU A 246 -9.27 14.96 -8.04
CA LEU A 246 -8.55 14.83 -9.31
C LEU A 246 -9.33 15.49 -10.45
N THR A 247 -8.61 16.13 -11.36
CA THR A 247 -9.20 16.65 -12.59
C THR A 247 -9.20 15.60 -13.69
N ASP A 248 -10.15 15.70 -14.63
CA ASP A 248 -10.21 14.86 -15.82
C ASP A 248 -8.88 14.92 -16.60
N GLU A 249 -8.24 16.09 -16.67
CA GLU A 249 -6.93 16.28 -17.30
C GLU A 249 -5.81 15.49 -16.61
N GLN A 250 -5.78 15.47 -15.27
CA GLN A 250 -4.80 14.70 -14.52
C GLN A 250 -4.97 13.19 -14.73
N LEU A 251 -6.22 12.72 -14.76
CA LEU A 251 -6.55 11.33 -15.06
C LEU A 251 -6.16 10.95 -16.51
N LEU A 252 -6.40 11.82 -17.48
CA LEU A 252 -5.98 11.62 -18.88
C LEU A 252 -4.45 11.60 -19.02
N THR A 253 -3.73 12.51 -18.36
CA THR A 253 -2.26 12.48 -18.34
C THR A 253 -1.75 11.17 -17.73
N ALA A 254 -2.33 10.75 -16.59
CA ALA A 254 -1.98 9.48 -15.97
C ALA A 254 -2.26 8.28 -16.89
N ALA A 255 -3.43 8.23 -17.54
CA ALA A 255 -3.79 7.21 -18.51
C ALA A 255 -2.80 7.15 -19.67
N HIS A 256 -2.44 8.29 -20.25
CA HIS A 256 -1.49 8.36 -21.36
C HIS A 256 -0.10 7.87 -20.94
N LEU A 257 0.39 8.30 -19.77
CA LEU A 257 1.69 7.86 -19.23
C LEU A 257 1.74 6.34 -19.02
N LEU A 258 0.65 5.74 -18.52
CA LEU A 258 0.54 4.29 -18.35
C LEU A 258 0.58 3.55 -19.69
N CYS A 259 -0.18 4.00 -20.68
CA CYS A 259 -0.19 3.41 -22.02
C CYS A 259 1.17 3.53 -22.70
N ARG A 260 1.81 4.71 -22.61
CA ARG A 260 3.13 4.94 -23.19
C ARG A 260 4.19 4.06 -22.56
N ARG A 261 4.23 3.96 -21.23
CA ARG A 261 5.16 3.05 -20.55
C ARG A 261 4.95 1.59 -20.95
N ALA A 262 3.71 1.16 -21.15
CA ALA A 262 3.43 -0.19 -21.63
C ALA A 262 4.00 -0.43 -23.04
N GLY A 263 3.94 0.55 -23.93
CA GLY A 263 4.47 0.47 -25.29
C GLY A 263 6.00 0.56 -25.37
N ASP A 264 6.62 1.47 -24.61
CA ASP A 264 8.09 1.66 -24.59
C ASP A 264 8.82 0.37 -24.14
N GLU A 265 8.27 -0.33 -23.15
CA GLU A 265 8.84 -1.57 -22.62
C GLU A 265 8.67 -2.76 -23.59
N GLN A 266 7.55 -2.83 -24.32
CA GLN A 266 7.38 -3.82 -25.39
C GLN A 266 8.39 -3.62 -26.53
N ASN A 267 8.72 -2.37 -26.87
CA ASN A 267 9.68 -2.05 -27.91
C ASN A 267 11.16 -2.16 -27.44
N GLY A 268 11.44 -1.83 -26.18
CA GLY A 268 12.77 -1.98 -25.58
C GLY A 268 13.25 -3.44 -25.49
N ASP A 269 12.32 -4.36 -25.19
CA ASP A 269 12.60 -5.80 -25.17
C ASP A 269 12.86 -6.38 -26.58
N ASN A 270 12.23 -5.81 -27.62
CA ASN A 270 12.49 -6.21 -29.01
C ASN A 270 13.89 -5.78 -29.48
N ASN A 271 14.33 -4.56 -29.14
CA ASN A 271 15.69 -4.07 -29.48
C ASN A 271 16.81 -4.77 -28.70
N SER A 272 16.49 -5.41 -27.56
CA SER A 272 17.47 -6.16 -26.75
C SER A 272 17.87 -7.49 -27.41
N LYS A 273 17.02 -8.05 -28.28
CA LYS A 273 17.39 -9.19 -29.15
C LYS A 273 18.41 -8.78 -30.22
N ASP A 274 18.21 -7.62 -30.85
CA ASP A 274 19.11 -7.15 -31.92
C ASP A 274 20.48 -6.73 -31.38
N LYS A 275 20.55 -6.16 -30.17
CA LYS A 275 21.84 -5.79 -29.57
C LYS A 275 22.67 -6.97 -29.06
N LEU A 276 22.07 -8.10 -28.67
CA LEU A 276 22.84 -9.30 -28.30
C LEU A 276 23.36 -10.07 -29.52
N LEU A 277 22.66 -10.01 -30.67
CA LEU A 277 23.13 -10.60 -31.93
C LEU A 277 24.26 -9.79 -32.58
N VAL A 278 24.35 -8.48 -32.29
CA VAL A 278 25.36 -7.59 -32.89
C VAL A 278 26.62 -7.45 -32.01
N ALA A 279 26.55 -7.75 -30.70
CA ALA A 279 27.69 -7.62 -29.78
C ALA A 279 28.58 -8.87 -29.66
N SER A 280 28.14 -10.04 -30.13
CA SER A 280 28.96 -11.26 -30.15
C SER A 280 29.47 -11.52 -31.57
N GLY A 281 30.49 -10.79 -32.00
CA GLY A 281 31.35 -11.18 -33.12
C GLY A 281 32.25 -12.37 -32.75
N ILE A 282 31.66 -13.47 -32.27
CA ILE A 282 32.39 -14.62 -31.72
C ILE A 282 31.98 -15.87 -32.50
N GLU A 283 32.92 -16.41 -33.27
CA GLU A 283 32.87 -17.78 -33.77
C GLU A 283 32.84 -18.77 -32.58
N PRO A 284 32.09 -19.88 -32.67
CA PRO A 284 31.83 -20.73 -31.52
C PRO A 284 33.02 -21.64 -31.22
N ALA A 285 33.83 -21.31 -30.21
CA ALA A 285 34.85 -22.19 -29.66
C ALA A 285 34.46 -22.72 -28.26
N ALA A 286 34.22 -24.03 -28.24
CA ALA A 286 34.15 -25.01 -27.14
C ALA A 286 34.21 -24.53 -25.66
N GLU A 287 33.13 -24.77 -24.92
CA GLU A 287 33.19 -24.94 -23.45
C GLU A 287 32.90 -26.39 -23.05
N HIS A 288 33.84 -26.96 -22.30
CA HIS A 288 33.76 -28.26 -21.66
C HIS A 288 32.64 -28.30 -20.59
N ARG A 289 31.62 -29.12 -20.79
CA ARG A 289 30.80 -29.69 -19.69
C ARG A 289 30.64 -31.19 -19.85
N SER A 290 30.76 -31.85 -18.70
CA SER A 290 30.92 -33.30 -18.50
C SER A 290 29.81 -34.16 -19.12
N VAL A 291 30.27 -35.00 -20.05
CA VAL A 291 29.84 -36.35 -20.45
C VAL A 291 28.46 -36.82 -19.96
N GLY A 292 27.43 -36.50 -20.76
CA GLY A 292 26.38 -37.47 -21.09
C GLY A 292 26.54 -37.77 -22.58
N ILE A 293 26.85 -39.02 -22.94
CA ILE A 293 27.13 -39.44 -24.31
C ILE A 293 25.86 -39.26 -25.16
N ARG A 294 25.73 -38.12 -25.85
CA ARG A 294 24.78 -37.98 -26.97
C ARG A 294 25.48 -38.50 -28.22
N GLY A 295 24.82 -39.42 -28.93
CA GLY A 295 25.35 -40.06 -30.14
C GLY A 295 25.73 -39.04 -31.23
N PRO A 296 26.61 -39.44 -32.18
CA PRO A 296 27.21 -38.54 -33.18
C PRO A 296 26.19 -37.79 -34.04
N ASP A 297 24.96 -38.29 -34.17
CA ASP A 297 23.91 -37.73 -35.01
C ASP A 297 23.14 -36.55 -34.35
N CYS A 298 23.41 -36.25 -33.08
CA CYS A 298 22.74 -35.15 -32.35
C CYS A 298 23.42 -33.78 -32.51
N ARG A 299 24.47 -33.66 -33.35
CA ARG A 299 25.23 -32.40 -33.56
C ARG A 299 24.68 -31.50 -34.68
N LEU A 300 23.64 -31.94 -35.39
CA LEU A 300 22.97 -31.22 -36.47
C LEU A 300 21.79 -30.34 -35.99
N LEU A 301 21.41 -30.44 -34.72
CA LEU A 301 20.31 -29.66 -34.14
C LEU A 301 20.89 -28.67 -33.14
N ASP A 302 20.54 -27.39 -33.29
CA ASP A 302 20.79 -26.38 -32.28
C ASP A 302 20.25 -26.85 -30.92
N PRO A 303 20.92 -26.54 -29.79
CA PRO A 303 20.40 -26.87 -28.47
C PRO A 303 18.98 -26.32 -28.32
N GLU A 304 18.06 -27.14 -27.80
CA GLU A 304 16.68 -26.70 -27.55
C GLU A 304 16.71 -25.34 -26.82
N PRO A 305 16.03 -24.30 -27.33
CA PRO A 305 16.04 -23.00 -26.70
C PRO A 305 15.57 -23.18 -25.26
N ALA A 306 16.43 -22.80 -24.31
CA ALA A 306 16.08 -22.86 -22.89
C ALA A 306 14.73 -22.14 -22.72
N ARG A 307 13.70 -22.85 -22.24
CA ARG A 307 12.39 -22.27 -21.98
C ARG A 307 12.60 -21.06 -21.08
N SER A 308 12.46 -19.86 -21.64
CA SER A 308 12.39 -18.63 -20.87
C SER A 308 11.00 -18.58 -20.23
N GLU A 309 10.83 -19.30 -19.13
CA GLU A 309 9.54 -19.47 -18.44
C GLU A 309 8.94 -18.16 -17.91
N THR A 310 9.72 -17.07 -17.92
CA THR A 310 9.41 -15.78 -17.26
C THR A 310 8.95 -14.66 -18.19
N ARG A 311 9.08 -14.80 -19.51
CA ARG A 311 8.69 -13.77 -20.50
C ARG A 311 7.17 -13.54 -20.65
N PRO A 312 6.29 -14.57 -20.69
CA PRO A 312 4.89 -14.32 -21.01
C PRO A 312 4.16 -13.57 -19.90
N ALA A 313 4.51 -13.80 -18.63
CA ALA A 313 3.91 -13.10 -17.50
C ALA A 313 4.33 -11.61 -17.45
N GLN A 314 5.56 -11.29 -17.87
CA GLN A 314 6.04 -9.92 -17.99
C GLN A 314 5.38 -9.19 -19.16
N LEU A 315 5.32 -9.79 -20.35
CA LEU A 315 4.62 -9.20 -21.49
C LEU A 315 3.14 -8.96 -21.17
N GLY A 316 2.51 -9.91 -20.48
CA GLY A 316 1.13 -9.78 -20.01
C GLY A 316 0.94 -8.66 -18.98
N SER A 317 1.94 -8.33 -18.15
CA SER A 317 1.80 -7.25 -17.16
C SER A 317 1.75 -5.88 -17.83
N TYR A 318 2.50 -5.66 -18.91
CA TYR A 318 2.40 -4.46 -19.73
C TYR A 318 1.03 -4.36 -20.44
N GLN A 319 0.45 -5.48 -20.89
CA GLN A 319 -0.91 -5.48 -21.42
C GLN A 319 -1.95 -5.12 -20.35
N VAL A 320 -1.78 -5.60 -19.12
CA VAL A 320 -2.62 -5.18 -17.98
C VAL A 320 -2.51 -3.67 -17.75
N LEU A 321 -1.29 -3.11 -17.83
CA LEU A 321 -1.06 -1.67 -17.67
C LEU A 321 -1.71 -0.84 -18.79
N LEU A 322 -1.59 -1.29 -20.04
CA LEU A 322 -2.23 -0.68 -21.20
C LEU A 322 -3.76 -0.70 -21.05
N ARG A 323 -4.34 -1.85 -20.71
CA ARG A 323 -5.77 -2.00 -20.47
C ARG A 323 -6.25 -1.09 -19.34
N PHE A 324 -5.47 -0.97 -18.27
CA PHE A 324 -5.77 -0.08 -17.16
C PHE A 324 -5.78 1.39 -17.60
N GLY A 325 -4.77 1.85 -18.35
CA GLY A 325 -4.72 3.19 -18.91
C GLY A 325 -5.91 3.49 -19.83
N LEU A 326 -6.24 2.58 -20.74
CA LEU A 326 -7.40 2.73 -21.64
C LEU A 326 -8.74 2.72 -20.90
N ARG A 327 -8.86 1.98 -19.80
CA ARG A 327 -10.06 2.00 -18.96
C ARG A 327 -10.22 3.30 -18.17
N LEU A 328 -9.13 3.91 -17.72
CA LEU A 328 -9.18 5.24 -17.12
C LEU A 328 -9.64 6.27 -18.16
N LEU A 329 -9.09 6.22 -19.39
CA LEU A 329 -9.57 7.03 -20.51
C LEU A 329 -11.08 6.84 -20.75
N TYR A 330 -11.54 5.60 -20.84
CA TYR A 330 -12.95 5.29 -21.02
C TYR A 330 -13.82 5.83 -19.87
N ALA A 331 -13.36 5.70 -18.62
CA ALA A 331 -14.09 6.20 -17.45
C ALA A 331 -14.24 7.73 -17.48
N VAL A 332 -13.19 8.46 -17.86
CA VAL A 332 -13.24 9.92 -18.03
C VAL A 332 -14.23 10.31 -19.13
N LEU A 333 -14.17 9.64 -20.29
CA LEU A 333 -15.09 9.89 -21.40
C LEU A 333 -16.55 9.59 -21.04
N ARG A 334 -16.80 8.48 -20.33
CA ARG A 334 -18.13 8.09 -19.86
C ARG A 334 -18.68 9.07 -18.82
N ASN A 335 -17.84 9.57 -17.92
CA ASN A 335 -18.25 10.57 -16.93
C ASN A 335 -18.52 11.93 -17.59
N ALA A 336 -17.86 12.25 -18.71
CA ALA A 336 -18.18 13.44 -19.49
C ALA A 336 -19.52 13.32 -20.22
N SER A 337 -19.87 12.13 -20.74
CA SER A 337 -21.17 11.90 -21.40
C SER A 337 -22.35 11.85 -20.43
N SER A 338 -22.18 11.36 -19.20
CA SER A 338 -23.27 11.37 -18.21
C SER A 338 -23.61 12.77 -17.70
N LYS A 339 -22.62 13.67 -17.65
CA LYS A 339 -22.79 15.08 -17.24
C LYS A 339 -23.58 15.90 -18.28
N SER A 340 -23.60 15.51 -19.56
CA SER A 340 -24.41 16.19 -20.58
C SER A 340 -25.90 15.88 -20.48
N ASP A 341 -26.26 14.73 -19.89
CA ASP A 341 -27.66 14.25 -19.88
C ASP A 341 -28.47 14.73 -18.66
N SER A 342 -27.81 15.32 -17.65
CA SER A 342 -28.41 15.59 -16.33
C SER A 342 -28.61 17.08 -15.98
N GLU A 343 -28.15 18.03 -16.81
CA GLU A 343 -28.45 19.47 -16.67
C GLU A 343 -29.00 20.05 -17.98
N SER A 344 -30.18 20.66 -17.93
CA SER A 344 -30.83 21.30 -19.07
C SER A 344 -29.94 22.32 -19.78
N GLY A 345 -29.68 22.10 -21.07
CA GLY A 345 -29.54 23.18 -22.06
C GLY A 345 -28.19 23.88 -22.20
N LYS A 346 -27.11 23.47 -21.52
CA LYS A 346 -25.75 23.93 -21.86
C LYS A 346 -24.83 22.74 -22.06
N ASN A 347 -24.43 22.51 -23.32
CA ASN A 347 -23.40 21.55 -23.73
C ASN A 347 -22.09 21.78 -22.94
N LYS A 348 -21.99 21.24 -21.73
CA LYS A 348 -20.71 20.98 -21.06
C LYS A 348 -20.13 19.72 -21.69
N ASN A 349 -19.79 19.84 -22.97
CA ASN A 349 -18.88 18.91 -23.61
C ASN A 349 -17.60 18.80 -22.76
N CYS A 350 -16.95 17.63 -22.81
CA CYS A 350 -15.57 17.45 -22.34
C CYS A 350 -14.77 18.72 -22.66
N SER A 351 -14.08 19.29 -21.66
CA SER A 351 -13.48 20.62 -21.80
C SER A 351 -12.67 20.71 -23.10
N PRO A 352 -12.60 21.87 -23.78
CA PRO A 352 -11.85 21.98 -25.04
C PRO A 352 -10.39 21.52 -24.87
N ILE A 353 -9.84 21.62 -23.65
CA ILE A 353 -8.51 21.13 -23.27
C ILE A 353 -8.52 19.59 -23.25
N SER A 354 -9.48 18.96 -22.58
CA SER A 354 -9.62 17.50 -22.51
C SER A 354 -9.80 16.86 -23.89
N ARG A 355 -10.43 17.54 -24.86
CA ARG A 355 -10.54 17.06 -26.25
C ARG A 355 -9.20 17.02 -26.97
N ARG A 356 -8.38 18.06 -26.83
CA ARG A 356 -7.02 18.09 -27.39
C ARG A 356 -6.09 17.04 -26.76
N MET A 357 -6.36 16.64 -25.52
CA MET A 357 -5.62 15.57 -24.84
C MET A 357 -5.96 14.17 -25.35
N LEU A 358 -6.92 14.01 -26.28
CA LEU A 358 -7.23 12.73 -26.92
C LEU A 358 -6.32 12.43 -28.12
N ASP A 359 -5.78 13.45 -28.80
CA ASP A 359 -4.92 13.27 -29.98
C ASP A 359 -3.72 12.35 -29.70
N PRO A 360 -3.01 12.45 -28.55
CA PRO A 360 -1.91 11.55 -28.21
C PRO A 360 -2.31 10.08 -28.01
N PHE A 361 -3.60 9.77 -27.81
CA PHE A 361 -4.09 8.39 -27.70
C PHE A 361 -4.37 7.74 -29.06
N VAL A 362 -4.53 8.52 -30.13
CA VAL A 362 -4.85 7.99 -31.47
C VAL A 362 -3.81 6.97 -31.96
N PRO A 363 -2.49 7.24 -31.89
CA PRO A 363 -1.50 6.24 -32.30
C PRO A 363 -1.55 4.95 -31.48
N ILE A 364 -1.87 5.05 -30.19
CA ILE A 364 -1.95 3.91 -29.26
C ILE A 364 -3.18 3.04 -29.55
N LEU A 365 -4.26 3.63 -30.05
CA LEU A 365 -5.48 2.90 -30.43
C LEU A 365 -5.41 2.28 -31.82
N LEU A 366 -4.50 2.76 -32.67
CA LEU A 366 -4.30 2.27 -34.04
C LEU A 366 -3.19 1.20 -34.14
N SER A 367 -2.32 1.09 -33.13
CA SER A 367 -1.32 0.03 -32.96
C SER A 367 -1.95 -1.23 -32.39
#